data_AF-A0A1K1PRP1-F1
#
_entry.id   AF-A0A1K1PRP1-F1
#
_cell.length_a   1.000
_cell.length_b   1.000
_cell.length_c   1.000
_cell.angle_alpha   90.00
_cell.angle_beta   90.00
_cell.angle_gamma   90.00
#
_symmetry.space_group_name_H-M   'P 1'
#
loop_
_entity.id
_entity.type
_entity.pdbx_description
1 polymer ?
#
loop_
_entity_poly.entity_id
_entity_poly.type
_entity_poly.pdbx_seq_one_letter_code
_entity_poly.pdbx_strand_id
1 'polypeptide(L)' 'MVQAKKTREQIAAEACGMTIEQFRAVKAQTTAARQRGKRPAGTAGAAAKLAGWGEVDGQEQLFACEPEGSGA' A
#
# COMPACT_ATOMS: atom_id res chain seq x y z
N MET A 1 -48.02 0.98 12.37
CA MET A 1 -46.92 0.53 11.49
C MET A 1 -45.65 1.24 11.94
N VAL A 2 -44.64 0.52 12.43
CA VAL A 2 -43.35 1.13 12.82
C VAL A 2 -42.51 1.27 11.55
N GLN A 3 -42.25 2.50 11.11
CA GLN A 3 -41.31 2.73 10.01
C GLN A 3 -39.91 2.33 10.48
N ALA A 4 -39.31 1.32 9.83
CA ALA A 4 -37.94 0.93 10.10
C ALA A 4 -37.02 2.13 9.81
N LYS A 5 -36.21 2.54 10.80
CA LYS A 5 -35.26 3.63 10.63
C LYS A 5 -34.21 3.23 9.60
N LYS A 6 -33.98 4.09 8.59
CA LYS A 6 -32.92 3.89 7.60
C LYS A 6 -31.56 3.81 8.30
N THR A 7 -30.71 2.88 7.88
CA THR A 7 -29.33 2.76 8.36
C THR A 7 -28.46 3.90 7.84
N ARG A 8 -27.32 4.16 8.48
CA ARG A 8 -26.37 5.20 8.00
C ARG A 8 -25.91 4.96 6.56
N GLU A 9 -25.73 3.69 6.16
CA GLU A 9 -25.36 3.35 4.78
C GLU A 9 -26.50 3.64 3.80
N GLN A 10 -27.75 3.42 4.20
CA GLN A 10 -28.92 3.76 3.37
C GLN A 10 -29.03 5.26 3.14
N ILE A 11 -28.83 6.06 4.19
CA ILE A 11 -28.84 7.53 4.10
C ILE A 11 -27.70 8.01 3.18
N ALA A 12 -26.51 7.43 3.33
CA ALA A 12 -25.36 7.80 2.51
C ALA A 12 -25.54 7.41 1.03
N ALA A 13 -26.06 6.20 0.76
CA ALA A 13 -26.34 5.75 -0.60
C ALA A 13 -27.39 6.65 -1.28
N GLU A 14 -28.46 7.01 -0.56
CA GLU A 14 -29.52 7.92 -1.04
C GLU A 14 -28.98 9.32 -1.31
N ALA A 15 -28.15 9.87 -0.41
CA ALA A 15 -27.49 11.17 -0.61
C ALA A 15 -26.56 11.18 -1.82
N CYS A 16 -25.99 10.03 -2.18
CA CYS A 16 -25.13 9.87 -3.34
C CYS A 16 -25.90 9.42 -4.60
N GLY A 17 -27.23 9.30 -4.56
CA GLY A 17 -28.06 8.90 -5.70
C GLY A 17 -27.78 7.50 -6.23
N MET A 18 -27.32 6.59 -5.37
CA MET A 18 -26.90 5.22 -5.74
C MET A 18 -27.60 4.16 -4.88
N THR A 19 -27.58 2.91 -5.34
CA THR A 19 -28.08 1.81 -4.51
C THR A 19 -27.12 1.49 -3.36
N ILE A 20 -27.61 0.78 -2.35
CA ILE A 20 -26.78 0.38 -1.20
C ILE A 20 -25.64 -0.54 -1.66
N GLU A 21 -25.89 -1.43 -2.62
CA GLU A 21 -24.89 -2.34 -3.18
C GLU A 21 -23.78 -1.58 -3.89
N GLN A 22 -24.15 -0.57 -4.71
CA GLN A 22 -23.19 0.31 -5.38
C GLN A 22 -22.35 1.09 -4.38
N PHE A 23 -22.99 1.67 -3.36
CA PHE A 23 -22.29 2.40 -2.31
C PHE A 23 -21.27 1.51 -1.57
N ARG A 24 -21.64 0.26 -1.26
CA ARG A 24 -20.74 -0.71 -0.63
C ARG A 24 -19.55 -1.07 -1.50
N ALA A 25 -19.77 -1.28 -2.80
CA ALA A 25 -18.70 -1.56 -3.74
C ALA A 25 -17.70 -0.40 -3.82
N VAL A 26 -18.19 0.84 -3.97
CA VAL A 26 -17.36 2.05 -4.00
C VAL A 26 -16.62 2.24 -2.68
N LYS A 27 -17.29 2.08 -1.54
CA LYS A 27 -16.68 2.19 -0.20
C LYS A 27 -15.53 1.20 -0.02
N ALA A 28 -15.70 -0.04 -0.47
CA ALA A 28 -14.65 -1.07 -0.42
C ALA A 28 -13.46 -0.69 -1.29
N GLN A 29 -13.70 -0.26 -2.53
CA GLN A 29 -12.67 0.18 -3.46
C GLN A 29 -11.87 1.37 -2.92
N THR A 30 -12.56 2.40 -2.41
CA THR A 30 -11.92 3.60 -1.85
C THR A 30 -11.12 3.27 -0.59
N THR A 31 -11.61 2.35 0.24
CA THR A 31 -10.88 1.87 1.42
C THR A 31 -9.60 1.16 1.01
N ALA A 32 -9.66 0.25 0.04
CA ALA A 32 -8.49 -0.43 -0.49
C ALA A 32 -7.49 0.55 -1.13
N ALA A 33 -7.97 1.50 -1.93
CA ALA A 33 -7.15 2.53 -2.54
C ALA A 33 -6.45 3.41 -1.49
N ARG A 34 -7.13 3.78 -0.40
CA ARG A 34 -6.56 4.58 0.69
C ARG A 34 -5.49 3.83 1.49
N GLN A 35 -5.53 2.50 1.50
CA GLN A 35 -4.50 1.67 2.11
C GLN A 35 -3.36 1.33 1.15
N ARG A 36 -3.53 1.53 -0.15
CA ARG A 36 -2.48 1.29 -1.15
C ARG A 36 -1.32 2.25 -0.89
N GLY A 37 -0.12 1.71 -0.69
CA GLY A 37 1.08 2.49 -0.39
C GLY A 37 1.18 2.96 1.06
N LYS A 38 0.16 2.73 1.91
CA LYS A 38 0.33 2.93 3.35
C LYS A 38 1.19 1.81 3.91
N ARG A 39 2.38 2.22 4.31
CA ARG A 39 3.27 1.44 5.15
C ARG A 39 2.54 1.04 6.44
N PRO A 40 2.39 -0.25 6.77
CA PRO A 40 1.78 -0.65 8.02
C PRO A 40 2.56 -0.02 9.19
N ALA A 41 1.84 0.48 10.19
CA ALA A 41 2.45 1.07 11.38
C ALA A 41 3.48 0.09 11.96
N GLY A 42 4.74 0.53 12.10
CA GLY A 42 5.87 -0.33 12.47
C GLY A 42 6.85 -0.68 11.33
N THR A 43 6.61 -0.28 10.09
CA THR A 43 7.58 -0.40 8.98
C THR A 43 8.68 0.68 8.98
N ALA A 44 9.09 1.13 10.17
CA ALA A 44 10.40 1.78 10.38
C ALA A 44 11.57 0.87 9.94
N GLY A 45 11.30 -0.39 9.64
CA GLY A 45 12.29 -1.40 9.31
C GLY A 45 12.54 -1.69 7.83
N ALA A 46 12.25 -0.83 6.86
CA ALA A 46 12.91 -1.03 5.55
C ALA A 46 14.43 -0.83 5.73
N ALA A 47 14.82 0.29 6.34
CA ALA A 47 16.20 0.54 6.74
C ALA A 47 16.69 -0.45 7.82
N ALA A 48 15.87 -0.75 8.84
CA ALA A 48 16.28 -1.71 9.89
C ALA A 48 16.36 -3.17 9.40
N LYS A 49 15.53 -3.59 8.43
CA LYS A 49 15.66 -4.91 7.81
C LYS A 49 16.87 -4.94 6.89
N LEU A 50 17.13 -3.91 6.08
CA LEU A 50 18.33 -3.84 5.25
C LEU A 50 19.61 -3.87 6.09
N ALA A 51 19.63 -3.20 7.25
CA ALA A 51 20.76 -3.24 8.18
C ALA A 51 20.98 -4.62 8.85
N GLY A 52 19.96 -5.48 8.88
CA GLY A 52 20.03 -6.81 9.49
C GLY A 52 20.58 -7.92 8.57
N TRP A 53 20.86 -7.62 7.30
CA TRP A 53 21.33 -8.63 6.34
C TRP A 53 22.83 -8.89 6.43
N GLY A 54 23.55 -8.05 7.20
CA GLY A 54 25.01 -8.14 7.31
C GLY A 54 25.71 -7.83 5.99
N GLU A 55 27.01 -8.10 5.94
CA GLU A 55 27.78 -8.11 4.71
C GLU A 55 27.31 -9.26 3.83
N VAL A 56 26.88 -8.97 2.60
CA VAL A 56 26.44 -10.00 1.66
C VAL A 56 27.67 -10.50 0.92
N ASP A 57 27.99 -11.78 1.11
CA ASP A 57 29.15 -12.42 0.51
C ASP A 57 29.09 -12.29 -1.03
N GLY A 58 30.14 -11.72 -1.64
CA GLY A 58 30.20 -11.43 -3.07
C GLY A 58 29.56 -10.11 -3.54
N GLN A 59 29.04 -9.27 -2.65
CA GLN A 59 28.48 -7.96 -3.03
C GLN A 59 29.51 -7.06 -3.72
N GLU A 60 30.77 -7.06 -3.29
CA GLU A 60 31.84 -6.26 -3.90
C GLU A 60 32.12 -6.68 -5.35
N GLN A 61 31.91 -7.96 -5.71
CA GLN A 61 32.15 -8.48 -7.05
C GLN A 61 31.10 -7.97 -8.07
N LEU A 62 29.91 -7.60 -7.60
CA LEU A 62 28.87 -6.99 -8.43
C LEU A 62 29.20 -5.54 -8.82
N PHE A 63 30.06 -4.88 -8.06
CA PHE A 63 30.48 -3.50 -8.27
C PHE A 63 31.99 -3.37 -8.55
N ALA A 64 32.68 -4.48 -8.79
CA ALA A 64 34.04 -4.46 -9.29
C ALA A 64 33.99 -3.88 -10.70
N CYS A 65 34.19 -2.57 -10.81
CA CYS A 65 34.54 -1.96 -12.07
C CYS A 65 35.83 -2.65 -12.52
N GLU A 66 35.76 -3.43 -13.60
CA GLU A 66 36.98 -3.85 -14.27
C GLU A 66 37.82 -2.59 -14.50
N PRO A 67 39.10 -2.57 -14.13
CA PRO A 67 39.95 -1.46 -14.52
C PRO A 67 39.98 -1.49 -16.04
N GLU A 68 39.20 -0.60 -16.66
CA GLU A 68 39.33 -0.29 -18.08
C GLU A 68 40.82 -0.10 -18.33
N GLY A 69 41.37 -1.00 -19.15
CA GLY A 69 42.76 -1.02 -19.48
C GLY A 69 43.22 0.39 -19.81
N SER A 70 44.27 0.83 -19.13
CA SER A 70 45.07 1.96 -19.56
C SER A 70 45.55 1.69 -20.98
N GLY A 71 44.76 2.09 -21.97
CA GLY A 71 45.17 2.22 -23.36
C GLY A 71 46.10 3.42 -23.46
N ALA A 72 47.39 3.17 -23.22
CA ALA A 72 48.49 4.06 -23.60
C ALA A 72 49.37 3.31 -24.60
#